data_AF-A0A2D8CG67-F1
#
_entry.id   AF-A0A2D8CG67-F1
#
_cell.length_a   1.000
_cell.length_b   1.000
_cell.length_c   1.000
_cell.angle_alpha   90.00
_cell.angle_beta   90.00
_cell.angle_gamma   90.00
#
_symmetry.space_group_name_H-M   'P 1'
#
loop_
_entity.id
_entity.type
_entity.pdbx_description
1 polymer ?
#
loop_
_entity_poly.entity_id
_entity_poly.type
_entity_poly.pdbx_seq_one_letter_code
_entity_poly.pdbx_strand_id
1 'polypeptide(L)'
;MRTNFLFLLLIILTWFSCGNIFTDGGDDVDYREEMRTFVGEISAYAKEQNPDFAVIPQNGHPLILRNGNTATSYLDAVDGLAQESLFFGYGGMDQPTPARETNNLLRLLNIGKDANKAILVTDYVTTSFKVNNSINQNTALGFIPFAAPKRELTVIPARTFPLTGENDNDITHLSEAKNFLYLLNMEDFDSKNDFISSVQNTNYDVIVMDAFYGSRVFTPQEVEQLRQKENGGTRLVISYMSIGEAEDYRYYWNDEWRQGNPEWLVRENPNWKGNFKVQYWNPDWKAIILGNEDSYLQLILDAGFDGVYLDIIDGFEFFENQ
;
A
#
# COMPACT_ATOMS: atom_id res chain seq x y z
N MET A 1 70.32 -17.51 59.47
CA MET A 1 69.71 -17.52 60.83
C MET A 1 68.31 -16.94 60.66
N ARG A 2 67.27 -17.69 61.07
CA ARG A 2 65.81 -17.37 61.01
C ARG A 2 65.13 -17.49 59.63
N THR A 3 64.51 -18.62 59.30
CA THR A 3 63.12 -19.14 59.57
C THR A 3 62.10 -18.80 58.49
N ASN A 4 61.61 -19.88 57.86
CA ASN A 4 60.36 -20.13 57.13
C ASN A 4 59.18 -19.17 57.43
N PHE A 5 58.35 -18.89 56.42
CA PHE A 5 57.03 -19.53 56.30
C PHE A 5 56.39 -19.26 54.92
N LEU A 6 56.02 -20.36 54.24
CA LEU A 6 55.01 -20.42 53.19
C LEU A 6 53.66 -19.94 53.76
N PHE A 7 52.88 -19.16 53.00
CA PHE A 7 51.42 -19.31 53.06
C PHE A 7 50.80 -18.98 51.70
N LEU A 8 50.47 -20.05 51.00
CA LEU A 8 49.47 -20.11 49.95
C LEU A 8 48.11 -19.88 50.64
N LEU A 9 47.31 -18.91 50.21
CA LEU A 9 45.92 -18.82 50.63
C LEU A 9 45.02 -18.72 49.39
N LEU A 10 44.48 -19.88 49.03
CA LEU A 10 43.34 -20.04 48.14
C LEU A 10 42.10 -19.74 48.99
N ILE A 11 41.32 -18.72 48.66
CA ILE A 11 39.96 -18.53 49.18
C ILE A 11 39.01 -18.49 47.97
N ILE A 12 38.19 -19.53 47.87
CA ILE A 12 36.94 -19.57 47.13
C ILE A 12 35.84 -19.57 48.18
N LEU A 13 34.91 -18.61 48.15
CA LEU A 13 33.45 -18.79 48.29
C LEU A 13 32.70 -17.43 48.27
N THR A 14 32.26 -17.04 47.07
CA THR A 14 30.88 -16.72 46.63
C THR A 14 29.85 -15.94 47.49
N TRP A 15 29.15 -15.04 46.76
CA TRP A 15 27.75 -14.51 46.83
C TRP A 15 27.49 -13.05 47.26
N PHE A 16 26.70 -12.39 46.40
CA PHE A 16 26.02 -11.08 46.46
C PHE A 16 26.87 -9.81 46.25
N SER A 17 26.71 -9.15 45.10
CA SER A 17 25.68 -8.12 44.96
C SER A 17 25.86 -7.31 43.66
N CYS A 18 24.74 -7.10 42.96
CA CYS A 18 24.53 -6.17 41.85
C CYS A 18 25.48 -6.30 40.65
N GLY A 19 25.19 -7.31 39.81
CA GLY A 19 25.30 -7.08 38.39
C GLY A 19 24.43 -5.88 38.02
N ASN A 20 25.00 -4.93 37.29
CA ASN A 20 24.18 -4.07 36.45
C ASN A 20 23.54 -4.99 35.42
N ILE A 21 22.35 -5.48 35.80
CA ILE A 21 21.33 -5.88 34.86
C ILE A 21 21.22 -4.67 33.92
N PHE A 22 21.68 -4.85 32.69
CA PHE A 22 21.15 -4.07 31.59
C PHE A 22 19.65 -4.30 31.67
N THR A 23 18.95 -3.30 32.21
CA THR A 23 17.51 -3.26 32.17
C THR A 23 17.16 -3.25 30.69
N ASP A 24 16.58 -4.36 30.25
CA ASP A 24 15.90 -4.52 28.98
C ASP A 24 14.81 -3.45 28.92
N GLY A 25 15.20 -2.26 28.46
CA GLY A 25 14.29 -1.22 28.05
C GLY A 25 13.90 -1.58 26.63
N GLY A 26 12.93 -2.49 26.49
CA GLY A 26 12.28 -2.71 25.20
C GLY A 26 11.65 -1.39 24.80
N ASP A 27 12.22 -0.71 23.80
CA ASP A 27 11.56 0.41 23.14
C ASP A 27 10.22 -0.11 22.61
N ASP A 28 9.11 0.35 23.21
CA ASP A 28 7.77 0.05 22.73
C ASP A 28 7.64 0.69 21.34
N VAL A 29 7.61 -0.13 20.29
CA VAL A 29 7.62 0.34 18.90
C VAL A 29 6.31 1.08 18.62
N ASP A 30 6.37 2.36 18.26
CA ASP A 30 5.20 3.09 17.76
C ASP A 30 4.91 2.68 16.32
N TYR A 31 4.18 1.57 16.16
CA TYR A 31 3.80 0.98 14.89
C TYR A 31 3.15 1.98 13.91
N ARG A 32 2.38 2.94 14.43
CA ARG A 32 1.76 3.97 13.60
C ARG A 32 2.79 4.96 13.08
N GLU A 33 3.72 5.40 13.94
CA GLU A 33 4.79 6.30 13.54
C GLU A 33 5.77 5.63 12.59
N GLU A 34 6.07 4.35 12.79
CA GLU A 34 6.90 3.57 11.88
C GLU A 34 6.27 3.47 10.48
N MET A 35 4.96 3.19 10.39
CA MET A 35 4.27 3.15 9.09
C MET A 35 4.23 4.54 8.43
N ARG A 36 3.97 5.62 9.20
CA ARG A 36 4.06 6.99 8.66
C ARG A 36 5.45 7.32 8.13
N THR A 37 6.48 6.94 8.88
CA THR A 37 7.89 7.14 8.51
C THR A 37 8.22 6.38 7.24
N PHE A 38 7.81 5.11 7.15
CA PHE A 38 8.07 4.27 5.99
C PHE A 38 7.41 4.80 4.71
N VAL A 39 6.15 5.24 4.78
CA VAL A 39 5.48 5.93 3.65
C VAL A 39 6.20 7.23 3.29
N GLY A 40 6.67 7.98 4.27
CA GLY A 40 7.47 9.18 4.06
C GLY A 40 8.81 8.91 3.34
N GLU A 41 9.50 7.84 3.71
CA GLU A 41 10.74 7.38 3.07
C GLU A 41 10.50 6.96 1.61
N ILE A 42 9.44 6.17 1.36
CA ILE A 42 9.00 5.79 0.00
C ILE A 42 8.74 7.03 -0.85
N SER A 43 7.98 7.98 -0.31
CA SER A 43 7.64 9.21 -1.01
C SER A 43 8.87 10.06 -1.33
N ALA A 44 9.75 10.27 -0.35
CA ALA A 44 10.98 11.04 -0.55
C ALA A 44 11.87 10.40 -1.63
N TYR A 45 12.08 9.07 -1.57
CA TYR A 45 12.90 8.34 -2.54
C TYR A 45 12.34 8.44 -3.96
N ALA A 46 11.03 8.25 -4.13
CA ALA A 46 10.40 8.34 -5.44
C ALA A 46 10.40 9.76 -6.00
N LYS A 47 10.07 10.75 -5.16
CA LYS A 47 9.96 12.16 -5.57
C LYS A 47 11.29 12.86 -5.82
N GLU A 48 12.40 12.32 -5.29
CA GLU A 48 13.74 12.75 -5.68
C GLU A 48 14.03 12.44 -7.16
N GLN A 49 13.49 11.34 -7.69
CA GLN A 49 13.70 10.90 -9.08
C GLN A 49 12.61 11.42 -10.02
N ASN A 50 11.37 11.46 -9.56
CA ASN A 50 10.22 11.99 -10.28
C ASN A 50 9.35 12.84 -9.34
N PRO A 51 9.47 14.18 -9.37
CA PRO A 51 8.72 15.07 -8.47
C PRO A 51 7.19 14.94 -8.55
N ASP A 52 6.66 14.44 -9.67
CA ASP A 52 5.23 14.27 -9.91
C ASP A 52 4.74 12.84 -9.56
N PHE A 53 5.62 11.97 -9.04
CA PHE A 53 5.29 10.59 -8.69
C PHE A 53 4.26 10.52 -7.56
N ALA A 54 3.09 9.94 -7.87
CA ALA A 54 1.98 9.87 -6.93
C ALA A 54 2.17 8.77 -5.87
N VAL A 55 1.92 9.09 -4.60
CA VAL A 55 1.93 8.15 -3.48
C VAL A 55 0.55 8.06 -2.86
N ILE A 56 -0.07 6.88 -2.91
CA ILE A 56 -1.48 6.67 -2.56
C ILE A 56 -1.63 5.50 -1.57
N PRO A 57 -1.58 5.73 -0.25
CA PRO A 57 -1.90 4.71 0.74
C PRO A 57 -3.36 4.24 0.68
N GLN A 58 -3.56 2.93 0.68
CA GLN A 58 -4.86 2.26 0.78
C GLN A 58 -5.20 1.91 2.23
N ASN A 59 -6.43 2.22 2.65
CA ASN A 59 -6.95 1.98 4.00
C ASN A 59 -6.05 2.64 5.07
N GLY A 60 -5.98 2.10 6.29
CA GLY A 60 -5.08 2.60 7.35
C GLY A 60 -5.27 4.08 7.75
N HIS A 61 -6.43 4.67 7.46
CA HIS A 61 -6.67 6.10 7.61
C HIS A 61 -6.51 6.69 9.02
N PRO A 62 -6.58 5.94 10.13
CA PRO A 62 -6.19 6.47 11.42
C PRO A 62 -4.76 7.08 11.46
N LEU A 63 -3.86 6.73 10.53
CA LEU A 63 -2.52 7.31 10.44
C LEU A 63 -2.49 8.80 10.11
N ILE A 64 -3.56 9.35 9.52
CA ILE A 64 -3.67 10.80 9.28
C ILE A 64 -3.77 11.60 10.58
N LEU A 65 -3.91 10.92 11.73
CA LEU A 65 -3.92 11.52 13.05
C LEU A 65 -2.67 11.11 13.85
N ARG A 66 -2.12 12.07 14.59
CA ARG A 66 -1.06 11.88 15.58
C ARG A 66 -1.46 12.59 16.86
N ASN A 67 -1.60 11.84 17.95
CA ASN A 67 -2.01 12.37 19.26
C ASN A 67 -3.30 13.23 19.19
N GLY A 68 -4.27 12.80 18.37
CA GLY A 68 -5.54 13.50 18.16
C GLY A 68 -5.50 14.71 17.22
N ASN A 69 -4.33 15.11 16.73
CA ASN A 69 -4.17 16.19 15.75
C ASN A 69 -3.89 15.62 14.36
N THR A 70 -4.11 16.41 13.31
CA THR A 70 -3.73 16.05 11.95
C THR A 70 -2.22 15.82 11.86
N ALA A 71 -1.80 14.68 11.31
CA ALA A 71 -0.42 14.34 11.03
C ALA A 71 0.01 15.00 9.71
N THR A 72 0.21 16.32 9.72
CA THR A 72 0.47 17.12 8.50
C THR A 72 1.66 16.58 7.70
N SER A 73 2.76 16.19 8.36
CA SER A 73 3.93 15.61 7.67
C SER A 73 3.60 14.34 6.87
N TYR A 74 2.67 13.51 7.36
CA TYR A 74 2.25 12.31 6.64
C TYR A 74 1.37 12.67 5.45
N LEU A 75 0.44 13.62 5.62
CA LEU A 75 -0.37 14.12 4.52
C LEU A 75 0.49 14.80 3.45
N ASP A 76 1.49 15.60 3.83
CA ASP A 76 2.40 16.27 2.89
C ASP A 76 3.21 15.27 2.05
N ALA A 77 3.49 14.07 2.59
CA ALA A 77 4.21 13.02 1.88
C ALA A 77 3.34 12.30 0.82
N VAL A 78 2.01 12.34 0.90
CA VAL A 78 1.12 11.57 0.01
C VAL A 78 0.29 12.48 -0.89
N ASP A 79 -0.18 11.95 -2.01
CA ASP A 79 -0.92 12.71 -3.03
C ASP A 79 -2.41 12.35 -3.04
N GLY A 80 -2.74 11.15 -2.56
CA GLY A 80 -4.10 10.69 -2.38
C GLY A 80 -4.26 9.74 -1.21
N LEU A 81 -5.51 9.40 -0.89
CA LEU A 81 -5.88 8.33 0.01
C LEU A 81 -6.86 7.41 -0.73
N ALA A 82 -6.70 6.11 -0.59
CA ALA A 82 -7.62 5.16 -1.19
C ALA A 82 -8.36 4.33 -0.14
N GLN A 83 -9.65 4.11 -0.36
CA GLN A 83 -10.52 3.34 0.54
C GLN A 83 -11.26 2.25 -0.23
N GLU A 84 -11.17 1.02 0.25
CA GLU A 84 -12.04 -0.04 -0.22
C GLU A 84 -13.29 -0.17 0.64
N SER A 85 -14.44 -0.44 0.02
CA SER A 85 -15.69 -0.70 0.72
C SER A 85 -16.20 0.45 1.60
N LEU A 86 -16.19 1.69 1.11
CA LEU A 86 -16.71 2.84 1.86
C LEU A 86 -18.23 2.75 2.06
N PHE A 87 -18.98 2.44 1.00
CA PHE A 87 -20.43 2.31 1.02
C PHE A 87 -20.89 0.87 0.78
N PHE A 88 -20.15 0.10 -0.03
CA PHE A 88 -20.50 -1.28 -0.33
C PHE A 88 -19.27 -2.16 -0.45
N GLY A 89 -19.38 -3.38 0.10
CA GLY A 89 -18.34 -4.39 -0.05
C GLY A 89 -17.80 -4.92 1.27
N TYR A 90 -18.00 -4.21 2.39
CA TYR A 90 -17.30 -4.49 3.65
C TYR A 90 -17.48 -5.94 4.13
N GLY A 91 -18.73 -6.42 4.15
CA GLY A 91 -19.06 -7.80 4.51
C GLY A 91 -19.14 -8.78 3.33
N GLY A 92 -18.86 -8.32 2.11
CA GLY A 92 -19.02 -9.08 0.87
C GLY A 92 -19.63 -8.25 -0.25
N MET A 93 -19.62 -8.79 -1.48
CA MET A 93 -20.18 -8.14 -2.67
C MET A 93 -21.60 -7.61 -2.42
N ASP A 94 -21.87 -6.41 -2.90
CA ASP A 94 -23.17 -5.73 -2.83
C ASP A 94 -23.70 -5.46 -1.40
N GLN A 95 -22.99 -5.84 -0.33
CA GLN A 95 -23.44 -5.59 1.04
C GLN A 95 -23.11 -4.15 1.45
N PRO A 96 -24.08 -3.41 2.01
CA PRO A 96 -23.81 -2.07 2.52
C PRO A 96 -22.79 -2.13 3.66
N THR A 97 -21.84 -1.21 3.65
CA THR A 97 -20.89 -1.03 4.75
C THR A 97 -21.65 -0.57 6.00
N PRO A 98 -21.38 -1.12 7.20
CA PRO A 98 -22.08 -0.72 8.40
C PRO A 98 -21.97 0.79 8.65
N ALA A 99 -23.09 1.44 9.02
CA ALA A 99 -23.15 2.90 9.16
C ALA A 99 -22.10 3.47 10.13
N ARG A 100 -21.74 2.71 11.18
CA ARG A 100 -20.67 3.10 12.10
C ARG A 100 -19.32 3.22 11.39
N GLU A 101 -18.99 2.25 10.55
CA GLU A 101 -17.74 2.22 9.79
C GLU A 101 -17.73 3.32 8.73
N THR A 102 -18.79 3.42 7.91
CA THR A 102 -18.91 4.50 6.92
C THR A 102 -18.77 5.88 7.55
N ASN A 103 -19.42 6.14 8.70
CA ASN A 103 -19.30 7.44 9.38
C ASN A 103 -17.87 7.72 9.89
N ASN A 104 -17.17 6.71 10.41
CA ASN A 104 -15.78 6.88 10.85
C ASN A 104 -14.84 7.11 9.67
N LEU A 105 -14.98 6.34 8.59
CA LEU A 105 -14.20 6.48 7.37
C LEU A 105 -14.42 7.85 6.72
N LEU A 106 -15.67 8.29 6.58
CA LEU A 106 -16.00 9.62 6.06
C LEU A 106 -15.35 10.73 6.90
N ARG A 107 -15.33 10.61 8.23
CA ARG A 107 -14.66 11.59 9.10
C ARG A 107 -13.17 11.68 8.78
N LEU A 108 -12.49 10.53 8.61
CA LEU A 108 -11.06 10.47 8.33
C LEU A 108 -10.74 10.94 6.89
N LEU A 109 -11.46 10.42 5.90
CA LEU A 109 -11.28 10.79 4.49
C LEU A 109 -11.51 12.28 4.22
N ASN A 110 -12.46 12.92 4.93
CA ASN A 110 -12.65 14.36 4.81
C ASN A 110 -11.45 15.16 5.34
N ILE A 111 -10.69 14.68 6.34
CA ILE A 111 -9.45 15.34 6.76
C ILE A 111 -8.42 15.32 5.62
N GLY A 112 -8.29 14.18 4.92
CA GLY A 112 -7.44 14.08 3.73
C GLY A 112 -7.91 15.01 2.60
N LYS A 113 -9.22 15.03 2.33
CA LYS A 113 -9.80 15.93 1.32
C LYS A 113 -9.56 17.40 1.65
N ASP A 114 -9.76 17.80 2.90
CA ASP A 114 -9.54 19.18 3.36
C ASP A 114 -8.05 19.57 3.30
N ALA A 115 -7.14 18.59 3.28
CA ALA A 115 -5.71 18.74 2.99
C ALA A 115 -5.36 18.63 1.49
N ASN A 116 -6.35 18.74 0.60
CA ASN A 116 -6.23 18.66 -0.86
C ASN A 116 -5.69 17.33 -1.40
N LYS A 117 -5.95 16.22 -0.71
CA LYS A 117 -5.61 14.88 -1.19
C LYS A 117 -6.73 14.31 -2.04
N ALA A 118 -6.38 13.69 -3.17
CA ALA A 118 -7.34 12.95 -3.97
C ALA A 118 -7.87 11.76 -3.18
N ILE A 119 -9.19 11.52 -3.19
CA ILE A 119 -9.80 10.41 -2.45
C ILE A 119 -10.34 9.40 -3.46
N LEU A 120 -9.69 8.25 -3.56
CA LEU A 120 -10.08 7.15 -4.46
C LEU A 120 -10.90 6.14 -3.65
N VAL A 121 -12.06 5.74 -4.17
CA VAL A 121 -12.96 4.81 -3.46
C VAL A 121 -13.32 3.65 -4.35
N THR A 122 -13.01 2.44 -3.91
CA THR A 122 -13.42 1.20 -4.55
C THR A 122 -14.56 0.57 -3.76
N ASP A 123 -15.77 0.52 -4.31
CA ASP A 123 -16.88 -0.25 -3.74
C ASP A 123 -17.13 -1.52 -4.54
N TYR A 124 -17.45 -2.62 -3.86
CA TYR A 124 -17.65 -3.92 -4.48
C TYR A 124 -19.13 -4.21 -4.75
N VAL A 125 -19.58 -3.96 -5.99
CA VAL A 125 -21.00 -3.93 -6.38
C VAL A 125 -21.21 -4.55 -7.77
N THR A 126 -22.30 -5.30 -7.94
CA THR A 126 -22.61 -6.00 -9.20
C THR A 126 -23.91 -5.52 -9.85
N THR A 127 -24.86 -5.01 -9.07
CA THR A 127 -26.16 -4.59 -9.60
C THR A 127 -26.11 -3.14 -10.09
N SER A 128 -26.75 -2.83 -11.23
CA SER A 128 -26.76 -1.47 -11.79
C SER A 128 -27.29 -0.42 -10.81
N PHE A 129 -28.24 -0.78 -9.94
CA PHE A 129 -28.71 0.10 -8.88
C PHE A 129 -27.61 0.46 -7.89
N LYS A 130 -26.84 -0.54 -7.40
CA LYS A 130 -25.76 -0.33 -6.43
C LYS A 130 -24.54 0.34 -7.04
N VAL A 131 -24.20 0.00 -8.29
CA VAL A 131 -23.18 0.70 -9.09
C VAL A 131 -23.50 2.19 -9.16
N ASN A 132 -24.69 2.56 -9.62
CA ASN A 132 -25.09 3.97 -9.71
C ASN A 132 -25.15 4.64 -8.33
N ASN A 133 -25.59 3.93 -7.31
CA ASN A 133 -25.67 4.47 -5.95
C ASN A 133 -24.28 4.74 -5.35
N SER A 134 -23.33 3.82 -5.49
CA SER A 134 -21.93 4.01 -5.06
C SER A 134 -21.29 5.20 -5.79
N ILE A 135 -21.39 5.25 -7.12
CA ILE A 135 -20.84 6.32 -7.94
C ILE A 135 -21.43 7.68 -7.53
N ASN A 136 -22.76 7.78 -7.42
CA ASN A 136 -23.42 9.04 -7.08
C ASN A 136 -23.07 9.52 -5.66
N GLN A 137 -22.95 8.63 -4.68
CA GLN A 137 -22.58 9.01 -3.32
C GLN A 137 -21.13 9.52 -3.25
N ASN A 138 -20.19 8.81 -3.87
CA ASN A 138 -18.79 9.21 -3.89
C ASN A 138 -18.57 10.53 -4.65
N THR A 139 -19.14 10.67 -5.85
CA THR A 139 -19.03 11.91 -6.63
C THR A 139 -19.64 13.12 -5.90
N ALA A 140 -20.77 12.94 -5.20
CA ALA A 140 -21.37 14.01 -4.40
C ALA A 140 -20.48 14.47 -3.23
N LEU A 141 -19.54 13.64 -2.78
CA LEU A 141 -18.56 13.98 -1.74
C LEU A 141 -17.27 14.59 -2.31
N GLY A 142 -17.12 14.62 -3.64
CA GLY A 142 -15.88 15.00 -4.33
C GLY A 142 -14.84 13.88 -4.35
N PHE A 143 -15.24 12.63 -4.16
CA PHE A 143 -14.37 11.45 -4.26
C PHE A 143 -14.39 10.88 -5.67
N ILE A 144 -13.32 10.19 -6.04
CA ILE A 144 -13.13 9.51 -7.33
C ILE A 144 -13.60 8.06 -7.15
N PRO A 145 -14.73 7.63 -7.76
CA PRO A 145 -15.26 6.29 -7.53
C PRO A 145 -14.75 5.25 -8.53
N PHE A 146 -14.66 4.02 -8.06
CA PHE A 146 -14.61 2.80 -8.85
C PHE A 146 -15.60 1.78 -8.28
N ALA A 147 -16.51 1.31 -9.13
CA ALA A 147 -17.50 0.29 -8.79
C ALA A 147 -17.00 -1.07 -9.29
N ALA A 148 -16.29 -1.79 -8.43
CA ALA A 148 -15.64 -3.05 -8.76
C ALA A 148 -16.66 -4.20 -8.87
N PRO A 149 -16.79 -4.87 -10.03
CA PRO A 149 -17.75 -5.97 -10.23
C PRO A 149 -17.26 -7.30 -9.64
N LYS A 150 -15.98 -7.42 -9.30
CA LYS A 150 -15.35 -8.58 -8.65
C LYS A 150 -14.38 -8.11 -7.58
N ARG A 151 -14.25 -8.89 -6.50
CA ARG A 151 -13.28 -8.62 -5.43
C ARG A 151 -11.86 -8.96 -5.83
N GLU A 152 -11.73 -9.87 -6.78
CA GLU A 152 -10.45 -10.30 -7.35
C GLU A 152 -9.89 -9.26 -8.32
N LEU A 153 -10.64 -8.21 -8.68
CA LEU A 153 -10.15 -7.14 -9.57
C LEU A 153 -9.56 -7.66 -10.88
N THR A 154 -10.20 -8.68 -11.49
CA THR A 154 -9.78 -9.28 -12.78
C THR A 154 -10.50 -8.72 -14.00
N VAL A 155 -11.45 -7.79 -13.79
CA VAL A 155 -12.42 -7.40 -14.82
C VAL A 155 -12.43 -5.90 -15.04
N ILE A 156 -12.25 -5.50 -16.29
CA ILE A 156 -12.62 -4.17 -16.77
C ILE A 156 -14.15 -4.13 -16.89
N PRO A 157 -14.86 -3.24 -16.15
CA PRO A 157 -16.31 -3.17 -16.22
C PRO A 157 -16.79 -2.88 -17.64
N ALA A 158 -17.80 -3.65 -18.10
CA ALA A 158 -18.40 -3.43 -19.40
C ALA A 158 -19.02 -2.02 -19.49
N ARG A 159 -18.82 -1.33 -20.62
CA ARG A 159 -19.43 -0.03 -20.93
C ARG A 159 -20.93 -0.18 -21.13
N THR A 160 -21.68 -0.26 -20.04
CA THR A 160 -23.14 -0.28 -20.05
C THR A 160 -23.74 1.14 -20.02
N PHE A 161 -22.93 2.13 -19.61
CA PHE A 161 -23.24 3.56 -19.57
C PHE A 161 -21.99 4.38 -19.93
N PRO A 162 -22.13 5.67 -20.28
CA PRO A 162 -20.98 6.58 -20.35
C PRO A 162 -20.17 6.48 -19.06
N LEU A 163 -18.85 6.44 -19.18
CA LEU A 163 -17.99 6.33 -18.02
C LEU A 163 -18.11 7.62 -17.20
N THR A 164 -18.45 7.49 -15.91
CA THR A 164 -18.57 8.66 -15.04
C THR A 164 -17.23 9.40 -14.99
N GLY A 165 -17.27 10.72 -15.15
CA GLY A 165 -16.06 11.55 -15.13
C GLY A 165 -15.18 11.43 -16.38
N GLU A 166 -15.60 10.71 -17.42
CA GLU A 166 -14.85 10.57 -18.67
C GLU A 166 -14.45 11.94 -19.24
N ASN A 167 -13.16 12.06 -19.59
CA ASN A 167 -12.60 13.24 -20.25
C ASN A 167 -11.39 12.88 -21.11
N ASP A 168 -11.11 13.72 -22.09
CA ASP A 168 -10.05 13.58 -23.10
C ASP A 168 -8.80 14.40 -22.76
N ASN A 169 -8.71 14.96 -21.55
CA ASN A 169 -7.52 15.67 -21.12
C ASN A 169 -6.34 14.71 -20.90
N ASP A 170 -5.13 15.24 -21.07
CA ASP A 170 -3.91 14.61 -20.57
C ASP A 170 -3.83 14.79 -19.05
N ILE A 171 -3.82 13.68 -18.32
CA ILE A 171 -3.72 13.65 -16.86
C ILE A 171 -2.25 13.57 -16.49
N THR A 172 -1.75 14.62 -15.85
CA THR A 172 -0.36 14.76 -15.43
C THR A 172 -0.19 14.71 -13.92
N HIS A 173 -1.25 15.01 -13.17
CA HIS A 173 -1.27 14.96 -11.71
C HIS A 173 -2.51 14.23 -11.20
N LEU A 174 -2.38 13.54 -10.07
CA LEU A 174 -3.49 12.77 -9.47
C LEU A 174 -4.72 13.65 -9.17
N SER A 175 -4.51 14.93 -8.85
CA SER A 175 -5.59 15.90 -8.58
C SER A 175 -6.48 16.21 -9.79
N GLU A 176 -6.03 15.88 -11.01
CA GLU A 176 -6.77 16.11 -12.26
C GLU A 176 -7.74 14.97 -12.59
N ALA A 177 -7.54 13.80 -11.98
CA ALA A 177 -8.29 12.59 -12.25
C ALA A 177 -9.75 12.69 -11.80
N LYS A 178 -10.66 12.18 -12.63
CA LYS A 178 -12.11 12.18 -12.38
C LYS A 178 -12.70 10.78 -12.27
N ASN A 179 -11.95 9.76 -12.68
CA ASN A 179 -12.30 8.35 -12.52
C ASN A 179 -11.02 7.51 -12.47
N PHE A 180 -11.15 6.26 -12.03
CA PHE A 180 -10.04 5.32 -12.07
C PHE A 180 -10.53 3.89 -12.29
N LEU A 181 -9.63 3.04 -12.79
CA LEU A 181 -9.80 1.59 -12.90
C LEU A 181 -8.86 0.92 -11.91
N TYR A 182 -9.37 -0.02 -11.12
CA TYR A 182 -8.56 -0.86 -10.25
C TYR A 182 -8.56 -2.30 -10.77
N LEU A 183 -7.41 -2.77 -11.26
CA LEU A 183 -7.25 -4.03 -11.97
C LEU A 183 -5.91 -4.67 -11.59
N LEU A 184 -5.91 -5.49 -10.54
CA LEU A 184 -4.68 -6.11 -10.01
C LEU A 184 -4.35 -7.42 -10.72
N ASN A 185 -5.36 -8.25 -10.91
CA ASN A 185 -5.16 -9.63 -11.31
C ASN A 185 -5.40 -9.78 -12.82
N MET A 186 -4.37 -10.25 -13.52
CA MET A 186 -4.33 -10.26 -14.98
C MET A 186 -4.51 -11.68 -15.56
N GLU A 187 -4.88 -12.67 -14.75
CA GLU A 187 -5.03 -14.07 -15.20
C GLU A 187 -6.13 -14.29 -16.23
N ASP A 188 -7.14 -13.42 -16.28
CA ASP A 188 -8.27 -13.51 -17.21
C ASP A 188 -7.91 -12.96 -18.61
N PHE A 189 -6.69 -12.42 -18.82
CA PHE A 189 -6.21 -11.92 -20.11
C PHE A 189 -5.31 -12.94 -20.80
N ASP A 190 -5.51 -13.16 -22.10
CA ASP A 190 -4.80 -14.20 -22.86
C ASP A 190 -3.28 -13.97 -22.94
N SER A 191 -2.86 -12.70 -22.87
CA SER A 191 -1.46 -12.31 -22.89
C SER A 191 -1.27 -10.90 -22.33
N LYS A 192 -0.01 -10.53 -22.05
CA LYS A 192 0.34 -9.15 -21.69
C LYS A 192 -0.09 -8.11 -22.74
N ASN A 193 0.01 -8.45 -24.03
CA ASN A 193 -0.43 -7.56 -25.11
C ASN A 193 -1.96 -7.42 -25.16
N ASP A 194 -2.69 -8.48 -24.83
CA ASP A 194 -4.15 -8.46 -24.72
C ASP A 194 -4.61 -7.59 -23.55
N PHE A 195 -3.94 -7.70 -22.40
CA PHE A 195 -4.13 -6.80 -21.26
C PHE A 195 -3.91 -5.34 -21.64
N ILE A 196 -2.75 -5.00 -22.23
CA ILE A 196 -2.41 -3.63 -22.64
C ILE A 196 -3.47 -3.08 -23.61
N SER A 197 -3.81 -3.85 -24.64
CA SER A 197 -4.79 -3.44 -25.65
C SER A 197 -6.18 -3.22 -25.03
N SER A 198 -6.59 -4.08 -24.10
CA SER A 198 -7.86 -3.96 -23.39
C SER A 198 -7.92 -2.70 -22.53
N VAL A 199 -6.83 -2.37 -21.84
CA VAL A 199 -6.72 -1.14 -21.04
C VAL A 199 -6.69 0.10 -21.93
N GLN A 200 -6.00 0.08 -23.08
CA GLN A 200 -6.00 1.18 -24.05
C GLN A 200 -7.40 1.47 -24.60
N ASN A 201 -8.26 0.46 -24.72
CA ASN A 201 -9.66 0.61 -25.14
C ASN A 201 -10.59 1.14 -24.02
N THR A 202 -10.04 1.80 -23.01
CA THR A 202 -10.79 2.47 -21.93
C THR A 202 -10.47 3.97 -21.91
N ASN A 203 -11.23 4.75 -21.14
CA ASN A 203 -11.02 6.20 -20.96
C ASN A 203 -10.89 6.57 -19.48
N TYR A 204 -10.28 5.69 -18.69
CA TYR A 204 -9.98 5.99 -17.29
C TYR A 204 -8.81 6.97 -17.17
N ASP A 205 -8.88 7.90 -16.21
CA ASP A 205 -7.82 8.89 -15.94
C ASP A 205 -6.66 8.33 -15.11
N VAL A 206 -6.92 7.26 -14.37
CA VAL A 206 -5.93 6.54 -13.57
C VAL A 206 -6.19 5.04 -13.71
N ILE A 207 -5.13 4.26 -13.91
CA ILE A 207 -5.15 2.80 -13.76
C ILE A 207 -4.31 2.45 -12.54
N VAL A 208 -4.89 1.71 -11.60
CA VAL A 208 -4.17 1.04 -10.53
C VAL A 208 -4.05 -0.43 -10.90
N MET A 209 -2.82 -0.92 -11.03
CA MET A 209 -2.52 -2.29 -11.48
C MET A 209 -1.23 -2.83 -10.87
N ASP A 210 -0.98 -4.12 -10.98
CA ASP A 210 0.30 -4.70 -10.56
C ASP A 210 1.44 -4.31 -11.53
N ALA A 211 2.65 -4.06 -11.01
CA ALA A 211 3.83 -3.81 -11.84
C ALA A 211 4.32 -5.05 -12.61
N PHE A 212 3.85 -6.23 -12.26
CA PHE A 212 4.26 -7.49 -12.84
C PHE A 212 3.11 -8.17 -13.60
N TYR A 213 3.41 -8.61 -14.81
CA TYR A 213 2.60 -9.61 -15.51
C TYR A 213 3.24 -10.98 -15.27
N GLY A 214 2.69 -11.74 -14.32
CA GLY A 214 3.35 -12.92 -13.77
C GLY A 214 4.60 -12.53 -12.98
N SER A 215 5.78 -13.00 -13.38
CA SER A 215 7.06 -12.66 -12.73
C SER A 215 7.86 -11.57 -13.45
N ARG A 216 7.30 -10.98 -14.52
CA ARG A 216 8.01 -9.99 -15.34
C ARG A 216 7.42 -8.60 -15.13
N VAL A 217 8.28 -7.67 -14.73
CA VAL A 217 7.92 -6.25 -14.67
C VAL A 217 7.55 -5.74 -16.07
N PHE A 218 6.57 -4.83 -16.13
CA PHE A 218 6.29 -4.09 -17.37
C PHE A 218 7.50 -3.24 -17.78
N THR A 219 7.71 -3.10 -19.08
CA THR A 219 8.79 -2.25 -19.63
C THR A 219 8.33 -0.80 -19.78
N PRO A 220 9.25 0.18 -19.88
CA PRO A 220 8.89 1.58 -20.14
C PRO A 220 8.00 1.78 -21.37
N GLN A 221 8.23 1.03 -22.44
CA GLN A 221 7.42 1.12 -23.66
C GLN A 221 6.00 0.59 -23.43
N GLU A 222 5.83 -0.41 -22.58
CA GLU A 222 4.52 -1.00 -22.28
C GLU A 222 3.74 -0.12 -21.29
N VAL A 223 4.41 0.50 -20.31
CA VAL A 223 3.78 1.51 -19.44
C VAL A 223 3.35 2.73 -20.27
N GLU A 224 4.17 3.16 -21.23
CA GLU A 224 3.78 4.23 -22.16
C GLU A 224 2.57 3.86 -23.02
N GLN A 225 2.45 2.59 -23.43
CA GLN A 225 1.23 2.12 -24.11
C GLN A 225 0.02 2.20 -23.19
N LEU A 226 0.14 1.80 -21.92
CA LEU A 226 -0.93 1.83 -20.93
C LEU A 226 -1.42 3.26 -20.58
N ARG A 227 -0.56 4.28 -20.75
CA ARG A 227 -0.93 5.70 -20.58
C ARG A 227 -1.94 6.20 -21.61
N GLN A 228 -2.03 5.56 -22.78
CA GLN A 228 -2.86 6.06 -23.87
C GLN A 228 -4.34 5.70 -23.63
N LYS A 229 -5.22 6.71 -23.64
CA LYS A 229 -6.68 6.50 -23.63
C LYS A 229 -7.21 6.27 -25.04
N GLU A 230 -8.35 5.58 -25.13
CA GLU A 230 -9.03 5.34 -26.41
C GLU A 230 -9.43 6.66 -27.07
N ASN A 231 -9.82 7.65 -26.27
CA ASN A 231 -10.23 8.98 -26.73
C ASN A 231 -9.08 9.93 -27.09
N GLY A 232 -7.82 9.48 -26.97
CA GLY A 232 -6.63 10.22 -27.38
C GLY A 232 -5.95 11.05 -26.30
N GLY A 233 -6.53 11.18 -25.10
CA GLY A 233 -5.83 11.78 -23.94
C GLY A 233 -4.89 10.79 -23.26
N THR A 234 -4.03 11.26 -22.35
CA THR A 234 -3.18 10.40 -21.51
C THR A 234 -3.69 10.26 -20.08
N ARG A 235 -3.38 9.13 -19.44
CA ARG A 235 -3.75 8.80 -18.04
C ARG A 235 -2.51 8.52 -17.20
N LEU A 236 -2.69 8.47 -15.88
CA LEU A 236 -1.66 7.96 -14.97
C LEU A 236 -1.75 6.43 -14.85
N VAL A 237 -0.59 5.78 -14.81
CA VAL A 237 -0.46 4.33 -14.54
C VAL A 237 0.25 4.16 -13.20
N ILE A 238 -0.48 3.64 -12.21
CA ILE A 238 -0.05 3.53 -10.81
C ILE A 238 0.13 2.07 -10.45
N SER A 239 1.30 1.73 -9.88
CA SER A 239 1.61 0.36 -9.46
C SER A 239 1.08 0.07 -8.07
N TYR A 240 0.39 -1.05 -7.90
CA TYR A 240 0.21 -1.68 -6.59
C TYR A 240 1.57 -2.04 -5.99
N MET A 241 1.72 -1.83 -4.68
CA MET A 241 2.90 -2.25 -3.93
C MET A 241 2.51 -2.54 -2.47
N SER A 242 2.56 -3.81 -2.07
CA SER A 242 2.38 -4.18 -0.67
C SER A 242 3.63 -3.81 0.14
N ILE A 243 3.44 -3.07 1.24
CA ILE A 243 4.56 -2.64 2.09
C ILE A 243 4.46 -3.22 3.51
N GLY A 244 3.29 -3.71 3.92
CA GLY A 244 3.06 -4.32 5.23
C GLY A 244 2.98 -5.86 5.21
N GLU A 245 3.06 -6.48 4.02
CA GLU A 245 3.16 -7.94 3.86
C GLU A 245 4.19 -8.32 2.79
N ALA A 246 4.85 -9.46 2.98
CA ALA A 246 5.65 -10.13 1.96
C ALA A 246 4.79 -11.15 1.21
N GLU A 247 4.94 -11.21 -0.11
CA GLU A 247 4.17 -12.10 -0.99
C GLU A 247 5.12 -13.16 -1.57
N ASP A 248 4.82 -14.45 -1.35
CA ASP A 248 5.70 -15.57 -1.70
C ASP A 248 5.88 -15.84 -3.19
N TYR A 249 5.07 -15.16 -4.02
CA TYR A 249 5.14 -15.19 -5.47
C TYR A 249 5.93 -14.01 -6.07
N ARG A 250 6.51 -13.13 -5.25
CA ARG A 250 7.32 -11.99 -5.72
C ARG A 250 8.77 -12.36 -5.96
N TYR A 251 9.43 -11.56 -6.80
CA TYR A 251 10.82 -11.77 -7.20
C TYR A 251 11.82 -11.75 -6.03
N TYR A 252 11.52 -11.02 -4.95
CA TYR A 252 12.38 -10.91 -3.77
C TYR A 252 12.24 -12.10 -2.82
N TRP A 253 11.23 -12.95 -3.02
CA TRP A 253 10.98 -14.08 -2.13
C TRP A 253 12.13 -15.09 -2.20
N ASN A 254 12.52 -15.59 -1.03
CA ASN A 254 13.49 -16.68 -0.92
C ASN A 254 12.80 -17.92 -0.34
N ASP A 255 12.84 -19.03 -1.09
CA ASP A 255 12.24 -20.32 -0.73
C ASP A 255 12.78 -20.93 0.58
N GLU A 256 13.90 -20.42 1.11
CA GLU A 256 14.45 -20.80 2.41
C GLU A 256 13.81 -20.05 3.58
N TRP A 257 13.09 -18.95 3.33
CA TRP A 257 12.44 -18.17 4.37
C TRP A 257 11.34 -18.95 5.08
N ARG A 258 11.30 -18.82 6.39
CA ARG A 258 10.30 -19.42 7.27
C ARG A 258 9.84 -18.36 8.26
N GLN A 259 8.67 -18.53 8.86
CA GLN A 259 8.23 -17.66 9.95
C GLN A 259 9.33 -17.50 11.02
N GLY A 260 9.69 -16.26 11.32
CA GLY A 260 10.76 -15.85 12.23
C GLY A 260 12.18 -15.93 11.63
N ASN A 261 12.33 -16.32 10.37
CA ASN A 261 13.61 -16.34 9.65
C ASN A 261 13.42 -15.99 8.15
N PRO A 262 13.67 -14.74 7.75
CA PRO A 262 14.27 -13.65 8.52
C PRO A 262 13.36 -13.16 9.66
N GLU A 263 13.94 -12.52 10.67
CA GLU A 263 13.22 -12.09 11.88
C GLU A 263 11.98 -11.23 11.56
N TRP A 264 12.07 -10.41 10.52
CA TRP A 264 10.98 -9.55 10.10
C TRP A 264 9.80 -10.30 9.47
N LEU A 265 9.93 -11.58 9.10
CA LEU A 265 8.86 -12.38 8.51
C LEU A 265 8.01 -13.04 9.62
N VAL A 266 6.83 -12.48 9.91
CA VAL A 266 6.09 -12.77 11.14
C VAL A 266 5.18 -13.98 11.04
N ARG A 267 4.20 -14.00 10.13
CA ARG A 267 3.29 -15.15 9.93
C ARG A 267 2.48 -14.98 8.65
N GLU A 268 2.02 -16.11 8.09
CA GLU A 268 1.09 -16.09 6.96
C GLU A 268 -0.25 -15.45 7.36
N ASN A 269 -0.80 -14.66 6.46
CA ASN A 269 -2.12 -14.06 6.57
C ASN A 269 -3.18 -15.15 6.31
N PRO A 270 -4.03 -15.50 7.29
CA PRO A 270 -4.99 -16.58 7.14
C PRO A 270 -6.08 -16.30 6.09
N ASN A 271 -6.26 -15.02 5.71
CA ASN A 271 -7.24 -14.61 4.70
C ASN A 271 -6.63 -14.53 3.30
N TRP A 272 -5.30 -14.46 3.20
CA TRP A 272 -4.57 -14.24 1.95
C TRP A 272 -3.36 -15.18 1.90
N LYS A 273 -3.59 -16.38 1.36
CA LYS A 273 -2.56 -17.41 1.25
C LYS A 273 -1.34 -16.88 0.48
N GLY A 274 -0.14 -17.20 0.95
CA GLY A 274 1.12 -16.75 0.37
C GLY A 274 1.51 -15.31 0.74
N ASN A 275 0.67 -14.58 1.47
CA ASN A 275 1.00 -13.27 2.02
C ASN A 275 1.39 -13.41 3.49
N PHE A 276 2.45 -12.72 3.92
CA PHE A 276 3.02 -12.86 5.26
C PHE A 276 3.19 -11.49 5.90
N LYS A 277 2.67 -11.33 7.13
CA LYS A 277 2.88 -10.10 7.92
C LYS A 277 4.37 -9.88 8.11
N VAL A 278 4.83 -8.64 7.94
CA VAL A 278 6.23 -8.26 8.12
C VAL A 278 6.39 -7.18 9.18
N GLN A 279 7.50 -7.20 9.91
CA GLN A 279 7.96 -6.06 10.69
C GLN A 279 8.36 -4.94 9.73
N TYR A 280 7.41 -4.13 9.27
CA TYR A 280 7.66 -3.14 8.21
C TYR A 280 8.64 -2.02 8.62
N TRP A 281 8.93 -1.88 9.92
CA TRP A 281 9.99 -1.01 10.43
C TRP A 281 11.39 -1.62 10.32
N ASN A 282 11.50 -2.92 10.05
CA ASN A 282 12.79 -3.61 9.99
C ASN A 282 13.60 -3.15 8.76
N PRO A 283 14.87 -2.74 8.94
CA PRO A 283 15.71 -2.24 7.84
C PRO A 283 15.88 -3.22 6.68
N ASP A 284 15.95 -4.53 6.93
CA ASP A 284 16.14 -5.53 5.87
C ASP A 284 14.88 -5.65 5.00
N TRP A 285 13.69 -5.53 5.60
CA TRP A 285 12.45 -5.42 4.84
C TRP A 285 12.37 -4.12 4.05
N LYS A 286 12.71 -2.98 4.69
CA LYS A 286 12.74 -1.69 4.00
C LYS A 286 13.68 -1.70 2.79
N ALA A 287 14.82 -2.39 2.88
CA ALA A 287 15.77 -2.55 1.77
C ALA A 287 15.23 -3.36 0.58
N ILE A 288 14.26 -4.26 0.80
CA ILE A 288 13.53 -4.93 -0.29
C ILE A 288 12.60 -3.94 -1.00
N ILE A 289 11.98 -3.03 -0.24
CA ILE A 289 10.99 -2.09 -0.77
C ILE A 289 11.62 -0.87 -1.43
N LEU A 290 12.66 -0.26 -0.84
CA LEU A 290 13.31 0.94 -1.38
C LEU A 290 14.81 1.01 -1.08
N GLY A 291 15.48 1.99 -1.70
CA GLY A 291 16.80 2.45 -1.29
C GLY A 291 17.98 1.83 -2.05
N ASN A 292 17.72 1.00 -3.07
CA ASN A 292 18.75 0.45 -3.95
C ASN A 292 18.21 0.08 -5.34
N GLU A 293 19.12 -0.20 -6.28
CA GLU A 293 18.80 -0.51 -7.70
C GLU A 293 17.91 -1.73 -7.89
N ASP A 294 17.95 -2.69 -6.97
CA ASP A 294 17.18 -3.94 -7.04
C ASP A 294 15.87 -3.89 -6.22
N SER A 295 15.59 -2.76 -5.56
CA SER A 295 14.42 -2.60 -4.69
C SER A 295 13.11 -2.48 -5.47
N TYR A 296 11.99 -2.88 -4.86
CA TYR A 296 10.69 -2.92 -5.52
C TYR A 296 10.31 -1.54 -6.08
N LEU A 297 10.42 -0.49 -5.27
CA LEU A 297 10.13 0.87 -5.71
C LEU A 297 11.03 1.30 -6.88
N GLN A 298 12.31 0.91 -6.91
CA GLN A 298 13.18 1.22 -8.04
C GLN A 298 12.73 0.52 -9.33
N LEU A 299 12.33 -0.75 -9.27
CA LEU A 299 11.80 -1.45 -10.44
C LEU A 299 10.55 -0.75 -11.01
N ILE A 300 9.70 -0.20 -10.14
CA ILE A 300 8.51 0.56 -10.52
C ILE A 300 8.90 1.89 -11.20
N LEU A 301 9.87 2.61 -10.63
CA LEU A 301 10.39 3.87 -11.18
C LEU A 301 11.07 3.65 -12.54
N ASP A 302 11.90 2.62 -12.66
CA ASP A 302 12.63 2.28 -13.89
C ASP A 302 11.70 1.84 -15.02
N ALA A 303 10.60 1.16 -14.68
CA ALA A 303 9.53 0.82 -15.61
C ALA A 303 8.71 2.05 -16.04
N GLY A 304 8.89 3.19 -15.37
CA GLY A 304 8.25 4.45 -15.72
C GLY A 304 6.78 4.54 -15.29
N PHE A 305 6.37 3.86 -14.22
CA PHE A 305 5.05 4.09 -13.60
C PHE A 305 4.97 5.52 -13.04
N ASP A 306 3.76 6.07 -12.99
CA ASP A 306 3.49 7.44 -12.54
C ASP A 306 3.28 7.54 -11.01
N GLY A 307 3.25 6.40 -10.32
CA GLY A 307 3.08 6.37 -8.87
C GLY A 307 2.94 4.97 -8.29
N VAL A 308 2.76 4.94 -6.97
CA VAL A 308 2.47 3.74 -6.17
C VAL A 308 1.18 3.85 -5.39
N TYR A 309 0.45 2.74 -5.39
CA TYR A 309 -0.73 2.49 -4.59
C TYR A 309 -0.32 1.50 -3.49
N LEU A 310 -0.13 2.03 -2.28
CA LEU A 310 0.51 1.32 -1.18
C LEU A 310 -0.51 0.52 -0.37
N ASP A 311 -0.28 -0.78 -0.26
CA ASP A 311 -1.18 -1.68 0.46
C ASP A 311 -0.61 -2.19 1.78
N ILE A 312 -1.51 -2.67 2.63
CA ILE A 312 -1.25 -3.11 4.01
C ILE A 312 -0.73 -1.97 4.89
N ILE A 313 -1.21 -0.75 4.63
CA ILE A 313 -0.99 0.42 5.50
C ILE A 313 -1.56 0.18 6.89
N ASP A 314 -2.68 -0.53 6.99
CA ASP A 314 -3.31 -0.97 8.24
C ASP A 314 -2.52 -2.09 8.97
N GLY A 315 -1.35 -2.48 8.46
CA GLY A 315 -0.45 -3.44 9.10
C GLY A 315 -0.10 -3.07 10.55
N PHE A 316 -0.11 -1.77 10.92
CA PHE A 316 0.07 -1.36 12.32
C PHE A 316 -1.00 -1.92 13.26
N GLU A 317 -2.25 -2.07 12.81
CA GLU A 317 -3.32 -2.61 13.65
C GLU A 317 -3.05 -4.06 14.03
N PHE A 318 -2.38 -4.83 13.17
CA PHE A 318 -1.99 -6.19 13.50
C PHE A 318 -1.02 -6.24 14.69
N PHE A 319 -0.05 -5.31 14.75
CA PHE A 319 0.96 -5.29 15.81
C PHE A 319 0.49 -4.62 17.10
N GLU A 320 -0.40 -3.62 17.01
CA GLU A 320 -1.03 -3.00 18.20
C GLU A 320 -1.96 -3.96 18.97
N ASN A 321 -2.47 -4.99 18.30
CA ASN A 321 -3.44 -5.95 18.87
C ASN A 321 -2.82 -7.29 19.29
N GLN A 322 -1.48 -7.38 19.40
CA GLN A 322 -0.79 -8.61 19.84
C GLN A 322 -0.75 -8.79 21.37
#